data_AF-A0A9E3J1P9-F1
#
_entry.id   AF-A0A9E3J1P9-F1
#
_cell.length_a   1.000
_cell.length_b   1.000
_cell.length_c   1.000
_cell.angle_alpha   90.00
_cell.angle_beta   90.00
_cell.angle_gamma   90.00
#
_symmetry.space_group_name_H-M   'P 1'
#
loop_
_entity.id
_entity.type
_entity.pdbx_description
1 polymer ?
#
loop_
_entity_poly.entity_id
_entity_poly.type
_entity_poly.pdbx_seq_one_letter_code
_entity_poly.pdbx_strand_id
1 'polypeptide(L)'
;MSKTTVKDVSTEPEPSSASADAAPRTVGGSRAFALLLVITGAAGLLAAWVITIDKFKILEGKVSGKTFTPSCSLNPIVSCGSVMESKQAAAFGFPNPMLGLVCYGIVICVGMTLLTRAAFPRWYWLTFNFGTLFGVLFVTWLQFQSLYRINALCLWCSLAWVATITMFWYVTSFNIRNDLLPSPGWLKRFLSEFTWVLPVTHCGIIAMLILTRWGDKLWA
;
A
#
# COMPACT_ATOMS: atom_id res chain seq x y z
N MET A 1 -11.46 87.95 10.20
CA MET A 1 -12.67 87.35 9.60
C MET A 1 -12.26 86.15 8.75
N SER A 2 -13.10 85.11 8.73
CA SER A 2 -13.02 83.83 7.97
C SER A 2 -11.97 82.83 8.45
N LYS A 3 -12.34 81.89 9.34
CA LYS A 3 -12.97 80.55 9.12
C LYS A 3 -11.98 79.51 8.56
N THR A 4 -11.52 78.57 9.40
CA THR A 4 -11.94 77.13 9.45
C THR A 4 -11.57 76.38 8.16
N THR A 5 -10.91 75.22 8.14
CA THR A 5 -11.20 74.00 8.91
C THR A 5 -10.07 73.00 8.65
N VAL A 6 -9.59 72.35 9.70
CA VAL A 6 -8.82 71.10 9.60
C VAL A 6 -9.72 70.07 8.91
N LYS A 7 -9.25 69.48 7.79
CA LYS A 7 -9.95 68.35 7.15
C LYS A 7 -9.59 67.08 7.93
N ASP A 8 -10.62 66.48 8.50
CA ASP A 8 -10.56 65.23 9.23
C ASP A 8 -9.91 64.10 8.43
N VAL A 9 -9.07 63.35 9.14
CA VAL A 9 -8.57 62.04 8.75
C VAL A 9 -9.74 61.06 8.81
N SER A 10 -10.27 60.69 7.65
CA SER A 10 -11.13 59.52 7.52
C SER A 10 -10.27 58.35 7.04
N THR A 11 -9.75 57.57 7.98
CA THR A 11 -9.21 56.23 7.68
C THR A 11 -10.42 55.33 7.45
N GLU A 12 -10.76 55.06 6.19
CA GLU A 12 -11.67 53.98 5.86
C GLU A 12 -11.03 52.65 6.31
N PRO A 13 -11.74 51.79 7.07
CA PRO A 13 -11.27 50.43 7.28
C PRO A 13 -11.45 49.69 5.96
N GLU A 14 -10.34 49.31 5.31
CA GLU A 14 -10.39 48.37 4.19
C GLU A 14 -11.12 47.09 4.65
N PRO A 15 -12.13 46.61 3.89
CA PRO A 15 -12.73 45.33 4.17
C PRO A 15 -11.72 44.22 3.87
N SER A 16 -11.12 43.69 4.93
CA SER A 16 -10.43 42.41 4.95
C SER A 16 -11.43 41.28 4.65
N SER A 17 -11.70 41.01 3.38
CA SER A 17 -12.28 39.74 2.92
C SER A 17 -12.30 39.63 1.40
N ALA A 18 -11.22 39.11 0.83
CA ALA A 18 -11.32 38.22 -0.32
C ALA A 18 -10.26 37.15 -0.14
N SER A 19 -10.68 36.04 0.46
CA SER A 19 -10.03 34.74 0.33
C SER A 19 -9.85 34.46 -1.17
N ALA A 20 -8.73 34.91 -1.74
CA ALA A 20 -8.28 34.44 -3.02
C ALA A 20 -8.01 32.94 -2.84
N ASP A 21 -8.83 32.13 -3.51
CA ASP A 21 -8.83 30.67 -3.53
C ASP A 21 -7.43 30.10 -3.26
N ALA A 22 -7.23 29.63 -2.03
CA ALA A 22 -5.99 28.96 -1.66
C ALA A 22 -5.91 27.70 -2.52
N ALA A 23 -5.15 27.77 -3.62
CA ALA A 23 -4.90 26.65 -4.49
C ALA A 23 -4.55 25.43 -3.62
N PRO A 24 -5.22 24.28 -3.82
CA PRO A 24 -5.11 23.16 -2.90
C PRO A 24 -3.64 22.79 -2.72
N ARG A 25 -3.15 22.81 -1.47
CA ARG A 25 -1.74 22.51 -1.17
C ARG A 25 -1.34 21.19 -1.82
N THR A 26 -0.46 21.27 -2.82
CA THR A 26 0.11 20.11 -3.50
C THR A 26 1.42 19.71 -2.84
N VAL A 27 1.67 18.41 -2.74
CA VAL A 27 2.87 17.85 -2.11
C VAL A 27 3.47 16.82 -3.05
N GLY A 28 4.76 16.98 -3.37
CA GLY A 28 5.57 16.03 -4.13
C GLY A 28 6.33 15.06 -3.22
N GLY A 29 6.79 13.95 -3.79
CA GLY A 29 7.58 12.93 -3.11
C GLY A 29 9.09 13.09 -3.34
N SER A 30 9.91 12.55 -2.42
CA SER A 30 11.35 12.39 -2.68
C SER A 30 11.57 11.32 -3.75
N ARG A 31 12.70 11.38 -4.46
CA ARG A 31 13.09 10.34 -5.43
C ARG A 31 13.16 8.95 -4.81
N ALA A 32 13.65 8.86 -3.56
CA ALA A 32 13.72 7.60 -2.83
C ALA A 32 12.32 7.01 -2.56
N PHE A 33 11.36 7.85 -2.16
CA PHE A 33 9.98 7.41 -1.94
C PHE A 33 9.30 6.99 -3.25
N ALA A 34 9.53 7.73 -4.34
CA ALA A 34 9.02 7.37 -5.66
C ALA A 34 9.57 6.02 -6.14
N LEU A 35 10.88 5.79 -6.01
CA LEU A 35 11.51 4.50 -6.33
C LEU A 35 10.97 3.37 -5.45
N LEU A 36 10.72 3.62 -4.16
CA LEU A 36 10.12 2.63 -3.28
C LEU A 36 8.73 2.22 -3.76
N LEU A 37 7.88 3.17 -4.18
CA LEU A 37 6.56 2.84 -4.75
C LEU A 37 6.70 2.05 -6.04
N VAL A 38 7.63 2.40 -6.92
CA VAL A 38 7.86 1.65 -8.17
C VAL A 38 8.34 0.23 -7.87
N ILE A 39 9.29 0.04 -6.95
CA ILE A 39 9.84 -1.27 -6.59
C ILE A 39 8.77 -2.14 -5.91
N THR A 40 8.06 -1.60 -4.92
CA THR A 40 7.00 -2.34 -4.21
C THR A 40 5.82 -2.65 -5.14
N GLY A 41 5.44 -1.69 -6.00
CA GLY A 41 4.45 -1.89 -7.05
C GLY A 41 4.88 -2.97 -8.05
N ALA A 42 6.12 -2.92 -8.55
CA ALA A 42 6.65 -3.91 -9.49
C ALA A 42 6.73 -5.31 -8.88
N ALA A 43 7.18 -5.45 -7.63
CA ALA A 43 7.20 -6.72 -6.91
C ALA A 43 5.80 -7.30 -6.71
N GLY A 44 4.83 -6.46 -6.33
CA GLY A 44 3.43 -6.86 -6.19
C GLY A 44 2.79 -7.24 -7.52
N LEU A 45 3.07 -6.48 -8.58
CA LEU A 45 2.59 -6.74 -9.93
C LEU A 45 3.15 -8.07 -10.45
N LEU A 46 4.45 -8.31 -10.28
CA LEU A 46 5.10 -9.57 -10.65
C LEU A 46 4.44 -10.75 -9.93
N ALA A 47 4.25 -10.65 -8.61
CA ALA A 47 3.57 -11.68 -7.84
C ALA A 47 2.15 -11.94 -8.37
N ALA A 48 1.35 -10.88 -8.57
CA ALA A 48 -0.01 -10.98 -9.09
C ALA A 48 -0.06 -11.60 -10.49
N TRP A 49 0.90 -11.24 -11.36
CA TRP A 49 1.02 -11.76 -12.72
C TRP A 49 1.33 -13.25 -12.74
N VAL A 50 2.33 -13.69 -11.96
CA VAL A 50 2.70 -15.10 -11.90
C VAL A 50 1.58 -15.94 -11.29
N ILE A 51 0.97 -15.49 -10.18
CA ILE A 51 -0.15 -16.22 -9.56
C ILE A 51 -1.33 -16.34 -10.54
N THR A 52 -1.59 -15.30 -11.33
CA THR A 52 -2.63 -15.34 -12.37
C THR A 52 -2.35 -16.42 -13.41
N ILE A 53 -1.13 -16.43 -13.97
CA ILE A 53 -0.75 -17.42 -14.99
C ILE A 53 -0.84 -18.84 -14.42
N ASP A 54 -0.32 -19.06 -13.22
CA ASP A 54 -0.36 -20.37 -12.58
C ASP A 54 -1.79 -20.82 -12.28
N LYS A 55 -2.67 -19.89 -11.88
CA LYS A 55 -4.10 -20.19 -11.69
C LYS A 55 -4.77 -20.63 -12.99
N PHE A 56 -4.48 -19.99 -14.12
CA PHE A 56 -5.00 -20.41 -15.43
C PHE A 56 -4.50 -21.79 -15.83
N LYS A 57 -3.20 -22.07 -15.66
CA LYS A 57 -2.63 -23.39 -15.94
C LYS A 57 -3.24 -24.51 -15.09
N ILE A 58 -3.54 -24.23 -13.81
CA ILE A 58 -4.27 -25.16 -12.94
C ILE A 58 -5.66 -25.46 -13.51
N LEU A 59 -6.38 -24.42 -13.95
CA LEU A 59 -7.73 -24.57 -14.52
C LEU A 59 -7.70 -25.35 -15.85
N GLU A 60 -6.78 -25.03 -16.75
CA GLU A 60 -6.57 -25.75 -18.01
C GLU A 60 -6.19 -27.22 -17.77
N GLY A 61 -5.34 -27.47 -16.78
CA GLY A 61 -4.99 -28.82 -16.34
C GLY A 61 -6.22 -29.59 -15.87
N LYS A 62 -7.07 -28.98 -15.04
CA LYS A 62 -8.32 -29.60 -14.57
C LYS A 62 -9.28 -29.93 -15.71
N VAL A 63 -9.38 -29.06 -16.73
CA VAL A 63 -10.20 -29.32 -17.93
C VAL A 63 -9.60 -30.45 -18.78
N SER A 64 -8.27 -30.52 -18.87
CA SER A 64 -7.55 -31.51 -19.69
C SER A 64 -7.28 -32.85 -18.97
N GLY A 65 -7.72 -33.00 -17.72
CA GLY A 65 -7.44 -34.18 -16.89
C GLY A 65 -5.99 -34.32 -16.42
N LYS A 66 -5.17 -33.27 -16.50
CA LYS A 66 -3.76 -33.25 -16.08
C LYS A 66 -3.57 -32.40 -14.82
N THR A 67 -2.82 -32.91 -13.85
CA THR A 67 -2.49 -32.14 -12.65
C THR A 67 -1.33 -31.19 -12.95
N PHE A 68 -1.55 -29.88 -12.86
CA PHE A 68 -0.48 -28.88 -12.95
C PHE A 68 -0.03 -28.46 -11.55
N THR A 69 1.24 -28.70 -11.22
CA THR A 69 1.86 -28.28 -9.96
C THR A 69 2.67 -27.00 -10.19
N PRO A 70 2.32 -25.87 -9.54
CA PRO A 70 3.09 -24.63 -9.66
C PRO A 70 4.51 -24.82 -9.13
N SER A 71 5.50 -24.21 -9.80
CA SER A 71 6.93 -24.34 -9.44
C SER A 71 7.28 -23.85 -8.04
N CYS A 72 6.43 -23.01 -7.44
CA CYS A 72 6.60 -22.54 -6.06
C CYS A 72 5.94 -23.46 -5.01
N SER A 73 5.42 -24.63 -5.42
CA SER A 73 4.89 -25.66 -4.52
C SER A 73 6.00 -26.66 -4.22
N LEU A 74 6.74 -26.44 -3.13
CA LEU A 74 7.95 -27.20 -2.80
C LEU A 74 7.64 -28.35 -1.83
N ASN A 75 6.74 -28.13 -0.87
CA ASN A 75 6.33 -29.10 0.12
C ASN A 75 4.84 -28.88 0.48
N PRO A 76 4.21 -29.78 1.26
CA PRO A 76 2.79 -29.65 1.61
C PRO A 76 2.44 -28.35 2.34
N ILE A 77 3.42 -27.71 2.99
CA ILE A 77 3.24 -26.45 3.72
C ILE A 77 3.43 -25.26 2.77
N VAL A 78 4.48 -25.24 1.97
CA VAL A 78 4.79 -24.23 0.94
C VAL A 78 4.19 -24.70 -0.37
N SER A 79 2.86 -24.54 -0.47
CA SER A 79 2.05 -24.98 -1.61
C SER A 79 1.23 -23.82 -2.17
N CYS A 80 1.72 -23.23 -3.25
CA CYS A 80 0.99 -22.22 -4.00
C CYS A 80 -0.32 -22.76 -4.56
N GLY A 81 -0.34 -24.03 -4.98
CA GLY A 81 -1.53 -24.70 -5.51
C GLY A 81 -2.68 -24.75 -4.49
N SER A 82 -2.40 -25.22 -3.27
CA SER A 82 -3.42 -25.33 -2.20
C SER A 82 -4.02 -23.96 -1.84
N VAL A 83 -3.20 -22.91 -1.82
CA VAL A 83 -3.68 -21.55 -1.58
C VAL A 83 -4.52 -21.06 -2.75
N MET A 84 -4.07 -21.26 -4.00
CA MET A 84 -4.78 -20.81 -5.19
C MET A 84 -6.13 -21.49 -5.38
N GLU A 85 -6.28 -22.75 -4.98
CA GLU A 85 -7.54 -23.50 -5.09
C GLU A 85 -8.55 -23.21 -3.98
N SER A 86 -8.12 -22.52 -2.92
CA SER A 86 -9.00 -22.14 -1.82
C SER A 86 -10.11 -21.17 -2.26
N LYS A 87 -11.26 -21.19 -1.55
CA LYS A 87 -12.36 -20.25 -1.78
C LYS A 87 -11.94 -18.80 -1.50
N GLN A 88 -11.01 -18.61 -0.56
CA GLN A 88 -10.46 -17.32 -0.16
C GLN A 88 -9.64 -16.66 -1.27
N ALA A 89 -9.13 -17.43 -2.24
CA ALA A 89 -8.43 -16.90 -3.41
C ALA A 89 -9.34 -16.11 -4.36
N ALA A 90 -10.67 -16.17 -4.19
CA ALA A 90 -11.66 -15.41 -4.93
C ALA A 90 -12.66 -14.71 -3.99
N ALA A 91 -12.15 -13.92 -3.04
CA ALA A 91 -12.95 -13.31 -1.97
C ALA A 91 -14.04 -12.35 -2.49
N PHE A 92 -13.80 -11.72 -3.64
CA PHE A 92 -14.72 -10.76 -4.28
C PHE A 92 -15.48 -11.35 -5.48
N GLY A 93 -15.51 -12.69 -5.62
CA GLY A 93 -16.13 -13.38 -6.74
C GLY A 93 -15.25 -13.50 -7.99
N PHE A 94 -14.08 -12.89 -7.98
CA PHE A 94 -13.04 -13.02 -9.00
C PHE A 94 -11.68 -13.31 -8.35
N PRO A 95 -10.69 -13.86 -9.07
CA PRO A 95 -9.39 -14.17 -8.50
C PRO A 95 -8.71 -12.92 -7.90
N ASN A 96 -8.37 -12.95 -6.62
CA ASN A 96 -7.70 -11.84 -5.93
C ASN A 96 -6.45 -11.30 -6.65
N PRO A 97 -5.63 -12.13 -7.34
CA PRO A 97 -4.50 -11.63 -8.13
C PRO A 97 -4.89 -10.60 -9.20
N MET A 98 -6.11 -10.66 -9.75
CA MET A 98 -6.62 -9.66 -10.70
C MET A 98 -6.73 -8.27 -10.06
N LEU A 99 -7.19 -8.21 -8.80
CA LEU A 99 -7.22 -6.96 -8.03
C LEU A 99 -5.80 -6.44 -7.85
N GLY A 100 -4.85 -7.34 -7.56
CA GLY A 100 -3.43 -7.01 -7.47
C GLY A 100 -2.88 -6.38 -8.75
N LEU A 101 -3.19 -6.95 -9.92
CA LEU A 101 -2.72 -6.41 -11.21
C LEU A 101 -3.12 -4.94 -11.40
N VAL A 102 -4.37 -4.61 -11.08
CA VAL A 102 -4.89 -3.24 -11.20
C VAL A 102 -4.26 -2.33 -10.14
N CYS A 103 -4.32 -2.72 -8.87
CA CYS A 103 -3.86 -1.88 -7.76
C CYS A 103 -2.35 -1.61 -7.82
N TYR A 104 -1.52 -2.64 -8.06
CA TYR A 104 -0.08 -2.45 -8.18
C TYR A 104 0.30 -1.70 -9.45
N GLY A 105 -0.44 -1.87 -10.56
CA GLY A 105 -0.27 -1.05 -11.76
C GLY A 105 -0.47 0.44 -11.45
N ILE A 106 -1.54 0.79 -10.73
CA ILE A 106 -1.79 2.17 -10.29
C ILE A 106 -0.63 2.69 -9.42
N VAL A 107 -0.14 1.90 -8.47
CA VAL A 107 0.99 2.27 -7.60
C VAL A 107 2.25 2.60 -8.42
N ILE A 108 2.57 1.79 -9.43
CA ILE A 108 3.70 2.05 -10.32
C ILE A 108 3.48 3.38 -11.06
N CYS A 109 2.28 3.62 -11.60
CA CYS A 109 1.95 4.90 -12.25
C CYS A 109 2.17 6.08 -11.30
N VAL A 110 1.68 6.01 -10.05
CA VAL A 110 1.91 7.05 -9.04
C VAL A 110 3.40 7.26 -8.79
N GLY A 111 4.16 6.18 -8.58
CA GLY A 111 5.61 6.24 -8.37
C GLY A 111 6.36 6.88 -9.54
N MET A 112 6.02 6.51 -10.77
CA MET A 112 6.59 7.09 -11.99
C MET A 112 6.25 8.57 -12.14
N THR A 113 5.02 8.97 -11.84
CA THR A 113 4.61 10.38 -11.84
C THR A 113 5.36 11.20 -10.78
N LEU A 114 5.70 10.62 -9.62
CA LEU A 114 6.53 11.32 -8.64
C LEU A 114 7.98 11.49 -9.12
N LEU A 115 8.52 10.58 -9.94
CA LEU A 115 9.86 10.71 -10.52
C LEU A 115 9.98 11.92 -11.46
N THR A 116 8.89 12.32 -12.11
CA THR A 116 8.84 13.54 -12.93
C THR A 116 8.76 14.84 -12.09
N ARG A 117 8.79 14.72 -10.75
CA ARG A 117 8.61 15.82 -9.77
C ARG A 117 7.21 16.44 -9.76
N ALA A 118 6.20 15.69 -10.22
CA ALA A 118 4.82 16.11 -10.04
C ALA A 118 4.43 16.15 -8.55
N ALA A 119 3.51 17.05 -8.21
CA ALA A 119 2.96 17.20 -6.88
C ALA A 119 1.45 16.94 -6.90
N PHE A 120 0.95 16.21 -5.91
CA PHE A 120 -0.47 15.86 -5.82
C PHE A 120 -1.18 16.63 -4.69
N PRO A 121 -2.46 16.96 -4.84
CA PRO A 121 -3.25 17.61 -3.80
C PRO A 121 -3.51 16.66 -2.62
N ARG A 122 -3.83 17.23 -1.44
CA ARG A 122 -4.10 16.46 -0.21
C ARG A 122 -5.12 15.33 -0.38
N TRP A 123 -6.22 15.56 -1.09
CA TRP A 123 -7.27 14.54 -1.25
C TRP A 123 -6.74 13.29 -1.96
N TYR A 124 -5.88 13.46 -2.97
CA TYR A 124 -5.28 12.36 -3.71
C TYR A 124 -4.43 11.48 -2.80
N TRP A 125 -3.61 12.10 -1.96
CA TRP A 125 -2.77 11.40 -0.99
C TRP A 125 -3.58 10.65 0.08
N LEU A 126 -4.70 11.23 0.53
CA LEU A 126 -5.60 10.56 1.48
C LEU A 126 -6.33 9.39 0.84
N THR A 127 -6.83 9.53 -0.39
CA THR A 127 -7.43 8.43 -1.15
C THR A 127 -6.42 7.31 -1.40
N PHE A 128 -5.18 7.66 -1.78
CA PHE A 128 -4.11 6.70 -1.96
C PHE A 128 -3.78 5.98 -0.66
N ASN A 129 -3.69 6.70 0.46
CA ASN A 129 -3.47 6.11 1.77
C ASN A 129 -4.60 5.15 2.17
N PHE A 130 -5.86 5.53 1.95
CA PHE A 130 -7.01 4.67 2.18
C PHE A 130 -6.93 3.38 1.34
N GLY A 131 -6.56 3.48 0.06
CA GLY A 131 -6.32 2.31 -0.79
C GLY A 131 -5.22 1.39 -0.23
N THR A 132 -4.10 1.95 0.21
CA THR A 132 -3.01 1.16 0.83
C THR A 132 -3.40 0.54 2.18
N LEU A 133 -4.23 1.24 2.97
CA LEU A 133 -4.78 0.74 4.24
C LEU A 133 -5.68 -0.46 3.98
N PHE A 134 -6.61 -0.34 3.03
CA PHE A 134 -7.45 -1.45 2.59
C PHE A 134 -6.59 -2.63 2.13
N GLY A 135 -5.55 -2.37 1.33
CA GLY A 135 -4.61 -3.39 0.87
C GLY A 135 -3.94 -4.15 2.03
N VAL A 136 -3.42 -3.44 3.04
CA VAL A 136 -2.82 -4.08 4.22
C VAL A 136 -3.85 -4.89 5.00
N LEU A 137 -5.03 -4.36 5.27
CA LEU A 137 -6.07 -5.09 5.99
C LEU A 137 -6.50 -6.37 5.26
N PHE A 138 -6.66 -6.28 3.93
CA PHE A 138 -7.00 -7.43 3.09
C PHE A 138 -5.88 -8.48 3.09
N VAL A 139 -4.63 -8.05 2.98
CA VAL A 139 -3.45 -8.91 3.07
C VAL A 139 -3.36 -9.58 4.45
N THR A 140 -3.56 -8.86 5.54
CA THR A 140 -3.54 -9.40 6.90
C THR A 140 -4.66 -10.42 7.11
N TRP A 141 -5.84 -10.19 6.53
CA TRP A 141 -6.91 -11.18 6.52
C TRP A 141 -6.52 -12.43 5.72
N LEU A 142 -5.91 -12.29 4.53
CA LEU A 142 -5.43 -13.43 3.74
C LEU A 142 -4.32 -14.22 4.45
N GLN A 143 -3.43 -13.54 5.18
CA GLN A 143 -2.41 -14.17 6.03
C GLN A 143 -3.09 -15.05 7.08
N PHE A 144 -4.10 -14.53 7.79
CA PHE A 144 -4.85 -15.30 8.76
C PHE A 144 -5.52 -16.53 8.13
N GLN A 145 -6.14 -16.39 6.95
CA GLN A 145 -6.74 -17.52 6.23
C GLN A 145 -5.68 -18.57 5.84
N SER A 146 -4.53 -18.13 5.33
CA SER A 146 -3.41 -19.00 4.96
C SER A 146 -2.87 -19.78 6.16
N LEU A 147 -2.62 -19.11 7.29
CA LEU A 147 -2.06 -19.70 8.51
C LEU A 147 -3.01 -20.63 9.25
N TYR A 148 -4.27 -20.22 9.42
CA TYR A 148 -5.20 -20.86 10.38
C TYR A 148 -6.36 -21.61 9.74
N ARG A 149 -6.59 -21.47 8.43
CA ARG A 149 -7.67 -22.18 7.72
C ARG A 149 -7.13 -23.12 6.65
N ILE A 150 -6.31 -22.61 5.73
CA ILE A 150 -5.77 -23.38 4.60
C ILE A 150 -4.58 -24.25 5.06
N ASN A 151 -3.82 -23.76 6.04
CA ASN A 151 -2.59 -24.37 6.53
C ASN A 151 -1.51 -24.53 5.44
N ALA A 152 -1.45 -23.59 4.49
CA ALA A 152 -0.45 -23.56 3.43
C ALA A 152 0.04 -22.13 3.17
N LEU A 153 1.31 -21.98 2.83
CA LEU A 153 2.04 -20.75 2.54
C LEU A 153 2.35 -20.66 1.04
N CYS A 154 2.12 -19.50 0.44
CA CYS A 154 2.50 -19.21 -0.94
C CYS A 154 3.61 -18.16 -0.96
N LEU A 155 4.72 -18.45 -1.64
CA LEU A 155 5.88 -17.55 -1.71
C LEU A 155 5.56 -16.26 -2.49
N TRP A 156 4.79 -16.36 -3.57
CA TRP A 156 4.34 -15.18 -4.31
C TRP A 156 3.37 -14.31 -3.50
N CYS A 157 2.45 -14.92 -2.74
CA CYS A 157 1.60 -14.17 -1.83
C CYS A 157 2.44 -13.49 -0.74
N SER A 158 3.44 -14.17 -0.20
CA SER A 158 4.35 -13.61 0.80
C SER A 158 5.12 -12.40 0.26
N LEU A 159 5.58 -12.44 -1.00
CA LEU A 159 6.17 -11.30 -1.68
C LEU A 159 5.19 -10.11 -1.77
N ALA A 160 3.95 -10.38 -2.21
CA ALA A 160 2.88 -9.37 -2.26
C ALA A 160 2.56 -8.78 -0.87
N TRP A 161 2.63 -9.60 0.18
CA TRP A 161 2.42 -9.15 1.56
C TRP A 161 3.48 -8.14 1.98
N VAL A 162 4.76 -8.49 1.80
CA VAL A 162 5.88 -7.61 2.15
C VAL A 162 5.81 -6.30 1.37
N ALA A 163 5.52 -6.36 0.06
CA ALA A 163 5.37 -5.19 -0.78
C ALA A 163 4.24 -4.26 -0.28
N THR A 164 3.06 -4.81 0.01
CA THR A 164 1.89 -4.03 0.48
C THR A 164 2.12 -3.39 1.83
N ILE A 165 2.68 -4.14 2.79
CA ILE A 165 2.99 -3.66 4.14
C ILE A 165 4.02 -2.54 4.09
N THR A 166 5.08 -2.73 3.31
CA THR A 166 6.13 -1.71 3.13
C THR A 166 5.52 -0.44 2.54
N MET A 167 4.77 -0.58 1.45
CA MET A 167 4.11 0.56 0.80
C MET A 167 3.19 1.32 1.76
N PHE A 168 2.31 0.64 2.49
CA PHE A 168 1.38 1.28 3.42
C PHE A 168 2.09 2.10 4.51
N TRP A 169 3.13 1.55 5.14
CA TRP A 169 3.85 2.28 6.18
C TRP A 169 4.58 3.51 5.65
N TYR A 170 5.20 3.41 4.49
CA TYR A 170 5.87 4.56 3.86
C TYR A 170 4.88 5.62 3.39
N VAL A 171 3.74 5.24 2.81
CA VAL A 171 2.67 6.18 2.41
C VAL A 171 2.05 6.85 3.62
N THR A 172 1.79 6.11 4.69
CA THR A 172 1.23 6.65 5.94
C THR A 172 2.23 7.61 6.60
N SER A 173 3.51 7.22 6.67
CA SER A 173 4.57 8.09 7.17
C SER A 173 4.72 9.35 6.33
N PHE A 174 4.60 9.26 5.01
CA PHE A 174 4.63 10.42 4.11
C PHE A 174 3.46 11.38 4.40
N ASN A 175 2.25 10.85 4.57
CA ASN A 175 1.08 11.67 4.89
C ASN A 175 1.21 12.39 6.24
N ILE A 176 1.74 11.71 7.26
CA ILE A 176 1.92 12.28 8.60
C ILE A 176 3.04 13.34 8.61
N ARG A 177 4.18 13.06 7.95
CA ARG A 177 5.31 14.00 7.86
C ARG A 177 4.96 15.29 7.11
N ASN A 178 4.03 15.22 6.16
CA ASN A 178 3.60 16.37 5.35
C ASN A 178 2.35 17.07 5.90
N ASP A 179 1.90 16.78 7.13
CA ASP A 179 0.70 17.39 7.72
C ASP A 179 -0.59 17.15 6.92
N LEU A 180 -0.63 16.05 6.16
CA LEU A 180 -1.82 15.60 5.45
C LEU A 180 -2.76 14.81 6.37
N LEU A 181 -2.21 14.19 7.42
CA LEU A 181 -2.98 13.61 8.52
C LEU A 181 -2.69 14.39 9.81
N PRO A 182 -3.72 14.85 10.55
CA PRO A 182 -3.51 15.48 11.84
C PRO A 182 -2.91 14.45 12.79
N SER A 183 -1.72 14.74 13.32
CA SER A 183 -0.99 13.79 14.18
C SER A 183 -0.14 14.55 15.19
N PRO A 184 -0.01 14.02 16.42
CA PRO A 184 0.77 14.66 17.47
C PRO A 184 2.27 14.71 17.11
N GLY A 185 2.97 15.75 17.60
CA GLY A 185 4.36 16.03 17.21
C GLY A 185 5.35 14.89 17.50
N TRP A 186 5.13 14.12 18.56
CA TRP A 186 5.96 12.95 18.89
C TRP A 186 5.88 11.86 17.80
N LEU A 187 4.70 11.64 17.22
CA LEU A 187 4.49 10.63 16.19
C LEU A 187 5.17 11.03 14.89
N LYS A 188 5.16 12.33 14.55
CA LYS A 188 5.90 12.87 13.40
C LYS A 188 7.41 12.66 13.55
N ARG A 189 7.97 12.90 14.74
CA ARG A 189 9.40 12.74 15.02
C ARG A 189 9.82 11.28 15.00
N PHE A 190 9.02 10.40 15.60
CA PHE A 190 9.25 8.96 15.54
C PHE A 190 9.20 8.47 14.08
N LEU A 191 8.18 8.86 13.33
CA LEU A 191 8.05 8.53 11.92
C LEU A 191 9.06 9.27 11.05
N SER A 192 9.78 10.30 11.47
CA SER A 192 10.85 10.91 10.66
C SER A 192 12.14 10.09 10.72
N GLU A 193 12.44 9.51 11.87
CA GLU A 193 13.69 8.80 12.14
C GLU A 193 13.56 7.27 11.94
N PHE A 194 12.38 6.69 12.26
CA PHE A 194 12.20 5.24 12.37
C PHE A 194 11.14 4.65 11.42
N THR A 195 10.83 5.28 10.28
CA THR A 195 9.82 4.73 9.35
C THR A 195 10.12 3.31 8.91
N TRP A 196 11.40 2.96 8.74
CA TRP A 196 11.81 1.63 8.29
C TRP A 196 11.58 0.54 9.35
N VAL A 197 11.53 0.91 10.64
CA VAL A 197 11.28 -0.01 11.75
C VAL A 197 9.87 -0.57 11.66
N LEU A 198 8.87 0.24 11.31
CA LEU A 198 7.47 -0.19 11.23
C LEU A 198 7.22 -1.34 10.23
N PRO A 199 7.63 -1.26 8.95
CA PRO A 199 7.46 -2.36 8.02
C PRO A 199 8.34 -3.56 8.39
N VAL A 200 9.56 -3.35 8.90
CA VAL A 200 10.43 -4.45 9.33
C VAL A 200 9.82 -5.20 10.51
N THR A 201 9.32 -4.49 11.53
CA THR A 201 8.65 -5.11 12.68
C THR A 201 7.36 -5.80 12.27
N HIS A 202 6.53 -5.20 11.41
CA HIS A 202 5.30 -5.82 10.94
C HIS A 202 5.60 -7.12 10.14
N CYS A 203 6.53 -7.07 9.19
CA CYS A 203 6.98 -8.27 8.46
C CYS A 203 7.64 -9.29 9.39
N GLY A 204 8.42 -8.84 10.38
CA GLY A 204 9.07 -9.69 11.39
C GLY A 204 8.07 -10.43 12.28
N ILE A 205 6.99 -9.77 12.72
CA ILE A 205 5.89 -10.40 13.46
C ILE A 205 5.25 -11.49 12.60
N ILE A 206 4.97 -11.21 11.32
CA ILE A 206 4.37 -12.21 10.41
C ILE A 206 5.32 -13.38 10.19
N ALA A 207 6.61 -13.12 9.96
CA ALA A 207 7.63 -14.16 9.83
C ALA A 207 7.73 -15.01 11.10
N MET A 208 7.69 -14.37 12.28
CA MET A 208 7.68 -15.07 13.56
C MET A 208 6.44 -15.95 13.72
N LEU A 209 5.24 -15.49 13.33
CA LEU A 209 4.02 -16.30 13.34
C LEU A 209 4.11 -17.51 12.41
N ILE A 210 4.74 -17.36 11.24
CA ILE A 210 4.99 -18.47 10.30
C ILE A 210 5.96 -19.48 10.94
N LEU A 211 7.05 -19.00 11.54
CA LEU A 211 8.07 -19.84 12.19
C LEU A 211 7.54 -20.56 13.43
N THR A 212 6.72 -19.92 14.27
CA THR A 212 6.14 -20.60 15.44
C THR A 212 5.07 -21.62 15.04
N ARG A 213 4.41 -21.43 13.89
CA ARG A 213 3.39 -22.34 13.38
C ARG A 213 3.98 -23.59 12.71
N TRP A 214 5.06 -23.42 11.94
CA TRP A 214 5.63 -24.47 11.08
C TRP A 214 7.13 -24.66 11.19
N GLY A 215 7.82 -24.02 12.14
CA GLY A 215 9.28 -24.02 12.26
C GLY A 215 9.88 -25.42 12.20
N ASP A 216 9.36 -26.34 13.01
CA ASP A 216 9.86 -27.73 13.04
C ASP A 216 9.47 -28.54 11.79
N LYS A 217 8.42 -28.14 11.07
CA LYS A 217 7.88 -28.85 9.90
C LYS A 217 8.35 -28.30 8.55
N LEU A 218 9.01 -27.13 8.54
CA LEU A 218 9.59 -26.53 7.34
C LEU A 218 10.95 -27.16 6.98
N TRP A 219 11.65 -27.69 7.99
CA TRP A 219 13.01 -28.25 7.86
C TRP A 219 13.09 -29.77 8.05
N ALA A 220 11.96 -30.43 8.33
CA ALA A 220 11.82 -31.89 8.45
C ALA A 220 11.25 -32.48 7.16
#